data_AF-A0A419YI64-F1
#
_entry.id   AF-A0A419YI64-F1
#
_cell.length_a   1.000
_cell.length_b   1.000
_cell.length_c   1.000
_cell.angle_alpha   90.00
_cell.angle_beta   90.00
_cell.angle_gamma   90.00
#
_symmetry.space_group_name_H-M   'P 1'
#
loop_
_entity.id
_entity.type
_entity.pdbx_description
1 polymer ?
#
loop_
_entity_poly.entity_id
_entity_poly.type
_entity_poly.pdbx_seq_one_letter_code
_entity_poly.pdbx_strand_id
1 'polypeptide(L)' 'MPTARAAAEPAPEQDVLLDVFTRSHLTVAHTASTAHPGQWWHLWTADGRYLGSANRPELLGHLIHLTR' A
#
# COMPACT_ATOMS: atom_id res chain seq x y z
N MET A 1 -14.96 25.57 0.84
CA MET A 1 -14.43 24.38 0.15
C MET A 1 -13.95 23.41 1.22
N PRO A 2 -14.66 22.31 1.52
CA PRO A 2 -14.12 21.33 2.46
C PRO A 2 -12.99 20.59 1.73
N THR A 3 -11.76 20.85 2.17
CA THR A 3 -10.59 20.03 1.86
C THR A 3 -10.95 18.58 2.16
N ALA A 4 -10.99 17.74 1.12
CA ALA A 4 -11.10 16.31 1.28
C ALA A 4 -10.05 15.88 2.30
N ARG A 5 -10.52 15.46 3.47
CA ARG A 5 -9.69 14.86 4.52
C ARG A 5 -8.98 13.71 3.83
N ALA A 6 -7.69 13.84 3.58
CA ALA A 6 -6.89 12.74 3.07
C ALA A 6 -7.22 11.55 3.96
N ALA A 7 -7.83 10.50 3.39
CA ALA A 7 -8.09 9.29 4.14
C ALA A 7 -6.72 8.88 4.68
N ALA A 8 -6.58 8.87 6.00
CA ALA A 8 -5.31 8.58 6.64
C ALA A 8 -4.85 7.22 6.11
N GLU A 9 -3.61 7.15 5.68
CA GLU A 9 -3.01 5.90 5.23
C GLU A 9 -3.18 4.84 6.34
N PRO A 10 -3.82 3.70 6.05
CA PRO A 10 -4.07 2.69 7.07
C PRO A 10 -2.76 2.05 7.49
N ALA A 11 -2.61 1.82 8.80
CA ALA A 11 -1.49 1.07 9.32
C ALA A 11 -1.67 -0.42 8.93
N PRO A 12 -0.70 -1.03 8.23
CA PRO A 12 -0.85 -2.37 7.65
C PRO A 12 -1.09 -3.48 8.69
N GLU A 13 -0.73 -3.22 9.95
CA GLU A 13 -0.93 -4.12 11.10
C GLU A 13 -2.41 -4.34 11.48
N GLN A 14 -3.33 -3.53 10.97
CA GLN A 14 -4.77 -3.63 11.24
C GLN A 14 -5.55 -4.36 10.14
N ASP A 15 -4.89 -4.75 9.06
CA ASP A 15 -5.56 -5.25 7.86
C ASP A 15 -5.37 -6.76 7.65
N VAL A 16 -6.34 -7.38 6.98
CA VAL A 16 -6.28 -8.79 6.58
C VAL A 16 -5.38 -8.90 5.36
N LEU A 17 -4.34 -9.73 5.46
CA LEU A 17 -3.46 -10.03 4.35
C LEU A 17 -4.15 -10.91 3.32
N LEU A 18 -4.24 -10.41 2.08
CA LEU A 18 -4.82 -11.14 0.94
C LEU A 18 -3.75 -11.82 0.09
N ASP A 19 -2.63 -11.13 -0.15
CA ASP A 19 -1.52 -11.64 -0.96
C ASP A 19 -0.20 -10.94 -0.63
N VAL A 20 0.93 -11.60 -0.89
CA VAL A 20 2.28 -11.03 -0.80
C VAL A 20 3.10 -11.49 -1.99
N PHE A 21 3.67 -10.53 -2.72
CA PHE A 21 4.57 -10.83 -3.82
C PHE A 21 5.75 -9.87 -3.85
N THR A 22 6.82 -10.28 -4.53
CA THR A 22 8.00 -9.45 -4.73
C THR A 22 8.06 -8.93 -6.17
N ARG A 23 8.48 -7.67 -6.34
CA ARG A 23 8.68 -7.06 -7.65
C ARG A 23 9.80 -6.04 -7.59
N SER A 24 10.84 -6.21 -8.41
CA SER A 24 11.97 -5.26 -8.51
C SER A 24 12.60 -4.93 -7.14
N HIS A 25 12.88 -5.96 -6.32
CA HIS A 25 13.43 -5.83 -4.96
C HIS A 25 12.51 -5.18 -3.92
N LEU A 26 11.24 -4.98 -4.26
CA LEU A 26 10.21 -4.54 -3.33
C LEU A 26 9.34 -5.72 -2.93
N THR A 27 8.94 -5.74 -1.66
CA THR A 27 7.88 -6.60 -1.15
C THR A 27 6.59 -5.81 -1.20
N VAL A 28 5.56 -6.37 -1.82
CA VAL A 28 4.22 -5.78 -1.89
C VAL A 28 3.26 -6.67 -1.12
N ALA A 29 2.58 -6.11 -0.12
CA ALA A 29 1.48 -6.78 0.57
C ALA A 29 0.16 -6.19 0.11
N HIS A 30 -0.73 -7.04 -0.38
CA HIS A 30 -2.10 -6.70 -0.68
C HIS A 30 -2.96 -7.04 0.55
N THR A 31 -3.63 -6.04 1.09
CA THR A 31 -4.44 -6.16 2.30
C THR A 31 -5.87 -5.68 2.05
N ALA A 32 -6.80 -6.12 2.88
CA ALA A 32 -8.13 -5.58 2.96
C ALA A 32 -8.47 -5.20 4.41
N SER A 33 -9.13 -4.06 4.56
CA SER A 33 -9.54 -3.57 5.87
C SER A 33 -11.06 -3.62 6.00
N THR A 34 -11.55 -4.08 7.14
CA THR A 34 -12.96 -3.89 7.52
C THR A 34 -13.18 -2.51 8.16
N ALA A 35 -12.11 -1.88 8.68
CA ALA A 35 -12.15 -0.54 9.27
C ALA A 35 -12.19 0.57 8.21
N HIS A 36 -11.55 0.34 7.07
CA HIS A 36 -11.55 1.25 5.92
C HIS A 36 -11.99 0.47 4.68
N PRO A 37 -13.23 0.60 4.20
CA PRO A 37 -13.72 -0.22 3.10
C PRO A 37 -12.85 -0.01 1.86
N GLY A 38 -12.09 -1.05 1.50
CA GLY A 38 -11.15 -1.02 0.37
C GLY A 38 -10.02 -2.04 0.48
N GLN A 39 -9.38 -2.26 -0.67
CA GLN A 39 -8.15 -3.01 -0.79
C GLN A 39 -6.97 -2.05 -0.84
N TRP A 40 -5.85 -2.43 -0.25
CA TRP A 40 -4.63 -1.62 -0.18
C TRP A 40 -3.42 -2.45 -0.58
N TRP A 41 -2.49 -1.82 -1.29
CA TRP A 41 -1.18 -2.37 -1.61
C TRP A 41 -0.15 -1.56 -0.84
N HIS A 42 0.57 -2.24 0.03
CA HIS A 42 1.63 -1.69 0.86
C HIS A 42 2.98 -2.13 0.31
N LEU A 43 3.96 -1.23 0.27
CA LEU A 43 5.28 -1.50 -0.30
C LEU A 43 6.37 -1.38 0.76
N TRP A 44 7.29 -2.35 0.73
CA TRP A 44 8.53 -2.33 1.49
C TRP A 44 9.71 -2.59 0.57
N THR A 45 10.87 -2.08 0.95
CA THR A 45 12.16 -2.47 0.37
C THR A 45 12.59 -3.87 0.85
N ALA A 46 13.61 -4.45 0.21
CA ALA A 46 14.18 -5.73 0.62
C ALA A 46 14.77 -5.74 2.04
N ASP A 47 15.22 -4.60 2.56
CA ASP A 47 15.69 -4.41 3.94
C ASP A 47 14.56 -4.14 4.93
N GLY A 48 13.29 -4.18 4.49
CA GLY A 48 12.12 -4.05 5.35
C GLY A 48 11.69 -2.61 5.63
N ARG A 49 12.23 -1.61 4.92
CA ARG A 49 11.79 -0.22 5.05
C ARG A 49 10.45 -0.02 4.34
N TYR A 50 9.46 0.53 5.04
CA TYR A 50 8.16 0.88 4.47
C TYR A 50 8.26 2.10 3.55
N LEU A 51 7.65 2.02 2.37
CA LEU A 51 7.67 3.07 1.35
C LEU A 51 6.33 3.78 1.20
N GLY A 52 5.24 3.15 1.62
CA GLY A 52 3.89 3.69 1.53
C GLY A 52 2.90 2.68 0.96
N SER A 53 1.69 3.16 0.71
CA SER A 53 0.61 2.35 0.16
C SER A 53 -0.26 3.09 -0.85
N ALA A 54 -1.02 2.30 -1.61
CA ALA A 54 -2.05 2.80 -2.51
C ALA A 54 -3.30 1.93 -2.38
N ASN A 55 -4.47 2.54 -2.49
CA ASN A 55 -5.75 1.84 -2.62
C ASN A 55 -6.26 1.77 -4.06
N ARG A 56 -5.39 2.14 -5.02
CA ARG A 56 -5.66 2.09 -6.45
C ARG A 56 -4.55 1.33 -7.15
N PRO A 57 -4.83 0.19 -7.80
CA PRO A 57 -3.79 -0.64 -8.41
C PRO A 57 -3.06 0.09 -9.54
N GLU A 58 -3.70 1.05 -10.22
CA GLU A 58 -3.05 1.89 -11.23
C GLU A 58 -1.96 2.81 -10.66
N LEU A 59 -2.05 3.19 -9.38
CA LEU A 59 -1.04 4.01 -8.70
C LEU A 59 0.12 3.16 -8.16
N LEU A 60 -0.07 1.85 -8.00
CA LEU A 60 0.97 0.92 -7.57
C LEU A 60 2.14 0.88 -8.57
N GLY A 61 1.84 0.90 -9.87
CA GLY A 61 2.87 0.96 -10.92
C GLY A 61 3.72 2.22 -10.83
N HIS A 62 3.11 3.36 -10.51
CA HIS A 62 3.82 4.63 -10.29
C HIS A 62 4.72 4.59 -9.05
N LEU A 63 4.23 4.02 -7.94
CA LEU A 63 5.04 3.85 -6.73
C LEU A 63 6.27 2.99 -6.98
N ILE A 64 6.11 1.85 -7.68
CA ILE A 64 7.23 0.96 -8.03
C ILE A 64 8.25 1.66 -8.94
N HIS A 65 7.79 2.54 -9.84
CA HIS A 65 8.68 3.28 -10.73
C HIS A 65 9.50 4.34 -9.98
N LEU A 66 8.90 5.06 -9.03
CA LEU A 66 9.57 6.10 -8.24
C LEU A 66 10.62 5.55 -7.26
N THR A 67 10.58 4.25 -6.97
CA THR A 67 11.46 3.58 -6.02
C THR A 67 12.67 2.88 -6.68
N ARG A 68 12.80 2.97 -8.01
CA ARG A 68 13.99 2.52 -8.75
C ARG A 68 15.03 3.62 -8.81
#